data_AF-A0A3B9LTN7-F1
#
_entry.id   AF-A0A3B9LTN7-F1
#
_cell.length_a   1.000
_cell.length_b   1.000
_cell.length_c   1.000
_cell.angle_alpha   90.00
_cell.angle_beta   90.00
_cell.angle_gamma   90.00
#
_symmetry.space_group_name_H-M   'P 1'
#
loop_
_entity.id
_entity.type
_entity.pdbx_description
1 polymer ?
#
loop_
_entity_poly.entity_id
_entity_poly.type
_entity_poly.pdbx_seq_one_letter_code
_entity_poly.pdbx_strand_id
1 'polypeptide(L)'
;MALTRKKKIIIAVSVVAVLALIIIISVFASRKEEAEVTTVKLEIKPELKQTVTASGEVRPVRYIKLTSEVPGRIEEIYVNPGDQVAQGKPLVRVDPTQLQSNQEAQWAAAQASMSDVQSARNAVSNAQQGLVVAESSVASARQQLVALQTAVDRAQVDLNTAQRELKRNSDLIEAGVASRSEYDAARDRFDQAKIGLQTAKANLESQRIAVKESMERANQQKIAVQEARTGIRTSEMRASQQQALLRGQSSQRSKATQLSPLNGVVADIPTRVGEYAVAGLSTTPLMTIADMSTINVEVNVDETEISNVEVGQQAKVKVDALGEKEINAVVTQKNPLAVSKSDTQGGLSNRVNVQEAKEFKVTVELRDMPDEVRKGLRPGMSATATITTKTKNNVVAVPLEAIVEKAPSTPSPTATIAGNAPTPSSSEKIKSVKGVYLLEGNKVRFIEVTTGITGEADIEITSGVKPGMEIVRGPSRVLKTLKDGMPVKRQIRKAGANANEAS
;
A
#
# COMPACT_ATOMS: atom_id res chain seq x y z
N MET A 1 72.65 73.46 21.47
CA MET A 1 72.33 74.60 22.36
C MET A 1 71.65 74.10 23.61
N ALA A 2 72.30 74.18 24.77
CA ALA A 2 71.72 73.79 26.05
C ALA A 2 70.61 74.79 26.46
N LEU A 3 69.35 74.36 26.48
CA LEU A 3 68.24 75.19 26.94
C LEU A 3 68.40 75.50 28.44
N THR A 4 68.38 76.79 28.78
CA THR A 4 68.47 77.32 30.14
C THR A 4 67.33 76.79 31.04
N ARG A 5 67.63 76.53 32.32
CA ARG A 5 66.74 75.86 33.30
C ARG A 5 65.30 76.43 33.36
N LYS A 6 65.11 77.73 33.07
CA LYS A 6 63.77 78.37 33.04
C LYS A 6 62.87 77.85 31.91
N LYS A 7 63.41 77.50 30.73
CA LYS A 7 62.61 76.96 29.62
C LYS A 7 62.13 75.52 29.87
N LYS A 8 62.90 74.72 30.61
CA LYS A 8 62.50 73.33 30.97
C LYS A 8 61.31 73.30 31.93
N ILE A 9 61.22 74.26 32.86
CA ILE A 9 60.10 74.36 33.81
C ILE A 9 58.81 74.79 33.10
N ILE A 10 58.89 75.72 32.16
CA ILE A 10 57.71 76.17 31.39
C ILE A 10 57.15 75.04 30.52
N ILE A 11 58.02 74.22 29.92
CA ILE A 11 57.61 73.04 29.13
C ILE A 11 57.00 71.95 30.03
N ALA A 12 57.52 71.75 31.24
CA ALA A 12 56.94 70.80 32.18
C ALA A 12 55.54 71.22 32.66
N VAL A 13 55.34 72.52 32.94
CA VAL A 13 54.04 73.05 33.36
C VAL A 13 53.03 73.03 32.21
N SER A 14 53.44 73.32 30.97
CA SER A 14 52.54 73.23 29.82
C SER A 14 52.10 71.79 29.53
N VAL A 15 52.99 70.80 29.68
CA VAL A 15 52.64 69.38 29.50
C VAL A 15 51.67 68.91 30.57
N VAL A 16 51.83 69.33 31.83
CA VAL A 16 50.89 69.00 32.92
C VAL A 16 49.54 69.67 32.71
N ALA A 17 49.51 70.92 32.24
CA ALA A 17 48.26 71.63 31.92
C ALA A 17 47.51 70.98 30.75
N VAL A 18 48.22 70.53 29.71
CA VAL A 18 47.64 69.81 28.56
C VAL A 18 47.12 68.43 28.99
N LEU A 19 47.86 67.71 29.83
CA LEU A 19 47.38 66.44 30.40
C LEU A 19 46.15 66.62 31.27
N ALA A 20 46.10 67.66 32.11
CA ALA A 20 44.91 67.98 32.91
C ALA A 20 43.72 68.35 32.01
N LEU A 21 43.94 69.09 30.93
CA LEU A 21 42.90 69.42 29.96
C LEU A 21 42.37 68.18 29.24
N ILE A 22 43.25 67.25 28.84
CA ILE A 22 42.87 65.97 28.22
C ILE A 22 42.07 65.12 29.21
N ILE A 23 42.46 65.09 30.49
CA ILE A 23 41.71 64.37 31.53
C ILE A 23 40.33 65.01 31.76
N ILE A 24 40.25 66.35 31.81
CA ILE A 24 38.97 67.05 31.98
C ILE A 24 38.05 66.83 30.76
N ILE A 25 38.59 66.89 29.54
CA ILE A 25 37.83 66.61 28.31
C ILE A 25 37.41 65.14 28.26
N SER A 26 38.25 64.20 28.69
CA SER A 26 37.93 62.76 28.76
C SER A 26 36.83 62.46 29.79
N VAL A 27 36.88 63.13 30.95
CA VAL A 27 35.86 63.00 32.01
C VAL A 27 34.54 63.68 31.59
N PHE A 28 34.57 64.77 30.82
CA PHE A 28 33.36 65.40 30.29
C PHE A 28 32.76 64.64 29.10
N ALA A 29 33.58 64.08 28.21
CA ALA A 29 33.12 63.23 27.11
C ALA A 29 32.51 61.91 27.59
N SER A 30 32.83 61.47 28.81
CA SER A 30 32.22 60.29 29.44
C SER A 30 30.87 60.56 30.13
N ARG A 31 30.34 61.80 30.13
CA ARG A 31 28.97 62.08 30.61
C ARG A 31 27.94 61.88 29.49
N LYS A 32 27.38 60.66 29.50
CA LYS A 32 26.03 60.26 29.04
C LYS A 32 25.69 60.51 27.57
N GLU A 33 25.98 59.52 26.73
CA GLU A 33 25.03 59.14 25.69
C GLU A 33 23.80 58.53 26.38
N GLU A 34 22.69 59.26 26.44
CA GLU A 34 21.41 58.69 26.88
C GLU A 34 20.91 57.75 25.78
N ALA A 35 20.63 56.48 26.14
CA ALA A 35 20.12 55.52 25.19
C ALA A 35 18.74 55.98 24.68
N GLU A 36 18.63 56.21 23.38
CA GLU A 36 17.36 56.52 22.73
C GLU A 36 16.56 55.24 22.56
N VAL A 37 15.34 55.23 23.10
CA VAL A 37 14.49 54.04 23.07
C VAL A 37 13.08 54.39 22.60
N THR A 38 12.44 53.42 21.93
CA THR A 38 11.04 53.53 21.53
C THR A 38 10.18 52.87 22.61
N THR A 39 8.96 53.36 22.83
CA THR A 39 8.03 52.73 23.77
C THR A 39 6.78 52.25 23.07
N VAL A 40 6.23 51.14 23.52
CA VAL A 40 4.94 50.61 23.05
C VAL A 40 4.03 50.45 24.26
N LYS A 41 2.77 50.88 24.12
CA LYS A 41 1.75 50.67 25.13
C LYS A 41 1.22 49.25 25.01
N LEU A 42 1.15 48.55 26.13
CA LEU A 42 0.61 47.20 26.21
C LEU A 42 -0.89 47.18 25.97
N GLU A 43 -1.31 46.49 24.92
CA GLU A 43 -2.71 46.28 24.58
C GLU A 43 -3.09 44.81 24.70
N ILE A 44 -4.36 44.55 25.01
CA ILE A 44 -4.90 43.20 24.99
C ILE A 44 -5.19 42.86 23.53
N LYS A 45 -4.47 41.88 22.99
CA LYS A 45 -4.79 41.36 21.67
C LYS A 45 -5.98 40.39 21.77
N PRO A 46 -6.98 40.50 20.88
CA PRO A 46 -8.15 39.65 20.91
C PRO A 46 -7.76 38.18 20.68
N GLU A 47 -6.76 37.94 19.84
CA GLU A 47 -6.29 36.61 19.48
C GLU A 47 -4.77 36.64 19.21
N LEU A 48 -4.04 35.66 19.73
CA LEU A 48 -2.63 35.40 19.42
C LEU A 48 -2.49 33.94 18.97
N LYS A 49 -1.94 33.75 17.78
CA LYS A 49 -1.72 32.44 17.16
C LYS A 49 -0.23 32.14 17.13
N GLN A 50 0.12 30.93 17.55
CA GLN A 50 1.43 30.35 17.29
C GLN A 50 1.33 29.56 15.98
N THR A 51 2.19 29.88 15.02
CA THR A 51 2.20 29.25 13.70
C THR A 51 3.55 28.63 13.42
N VAL A 52 3.55 27.48 12.74
CA VAL A 52 4.72 26.81 12.21
C VAL A 52 4.63 26.83 10.70
N THR A 53 5.63 27.39 10.04
CA THR A 53 5.70 27.43 8.57
C THR A 53 6.65 26.35 8.09
N ALA A 54 6.20 25.54 7.14
CA ALA A 54 6.97 24.47 6.55
C ALA A 54 6.77 24.42 5.04
N SER A 55 7.84 24.14 4.31
CA SER A 55 7.79 23.91 2.86
C SER A 55 7.56 22.43 2.56
N GLY A 56 6.94 22.16 1.43
CA GLY A 56 6.57 20.82 1.03
C GLY A 56 6.12 20.73 -0.42
N GLU A 57 5.53 19.58 -0.75
CA GLU A 57 5.11 19.23 -2.10
C GLU A 57 3.66 18.74 -2.10
N VAL A 58 2.91 19.14 -3.12
CA VAL A 58 1.56 18.65 -3.38
C VAL A 58 1.62 17.20 -3.85
N ARG A 59 0.94 16.30 -3.13
CA ARG A 59 0.87 14.87 -3.43
C ARG A 59 -0.57 14.35 -3.50
N PRO A 60 -0.87 13.47 -4.47
CA PRO A 60 -2.12 12.71 -4.48
C PRO A 60 -2.24 11.83 -3.25
N VAL A 61 -3.46 11.65 -2.74
CA VAL A 61 -3.71 10.63 -1.69
C VAL A 61 -3.42 9.22 -2.20
N ARG A 62 -3.76 8.95 -3.46
CA ARG A 62 -3.53 7.64 -4.09
C ARG A 62 -2.90 7.84 -5.45
N TYR A 63 -1.77 7.20 -5.68
CA TYR A 63 -1.20 7.07 -7.01
C TYR A 63 -0.73 5.65 -7.24
N ILE A 64 -0.74 5.23 -8.49
CA ILE A 64 -0.27 3.93 -8.91
C ILE A 64 0.72 4.10 -10.05
N LYS A 65 1.86 3.41 -9.92
CA LYS A 65 2.81 3.21 -11.00
C LYS A 65 2.37 1.98 -11.77
N LEU A 66 1.73 2.18 -12.92
CA LEU A 66 1.26 1.11 -13.78
C LEU A 66 2.48 0.44 -14.42
N THR A 67 2.73 -0.83 -14.09
CA THR A 67 3.76 -1.65 -14.74
C THR A 67 3.13 -2.57 -15.77
N SER A 68 3.95 -3.10 -16.69
CA SER A 68 3.44 -4.06 -17.66
C SER A 68 3.19 -5.41 -17.00
N GLU A 69 2.01 -5.98 -17.22
CA GLU A 69 1.68 -7.34 -16.75
C GLU A 69 2.23 -8.43 -17.69
N VAL A 70 2.52 -8.08 -18.94
CA VAL A 70 3.07 -8.98 -19.95
C VAL A 70 4.29 -8.37 -20.62
N PRO A 71 5.31 -9.18 -20.97
CA PRO A 71 6.46 -8.67 -21.71
C PRO A 71 6.09 -8.45 -23.19
N GLY A 72 6.60 -7.37 -23.79
CA GLY A 72 6.43 -7.11 -25.23
C GLY A 72 6.76 -5.68 -25.61
N ARG A 73 6.71 -5.38 -26.90
CA ARG A 73 6.93 -4.01 -27.40
C ARG A 73 5.67 -3.18 -27.21
N ILE A 74 5.84 -1.94 -26.77
CA ILE A 74 4.75 -0.97 -26.70
C ILE A 74 4.37 -0.58 -28.13
N GLU A 75 3.16 -0.89 -28.54
CA GLU A 75 2.64 -0.62 -29.88
C GLU A 75 1.96 0.74 -29.93
N GLU A 76 1.11 1.03 -28.94
CA GLU A 76 0.32 2.26 -28.87
C GLU A 76 0.17 2.74 -27.42
N ILE A 77 0.16 4.06 -27.23
CA ILE A 77 -0.18 4.74 -25.99
C ILE A 77 -1.42 5.60 -26.28
N TYR A 78 -2.53 5.38 -25.59
CA TYR A 78 -3.84 5.98 -25.86
C TYR A 78 -4.09 7.32 -25.15
N VAL A 79 -3.19 7.72 -24.26
CA VAL A 79 -3.38 8.86 -23.36
C VAL A 79 -2.13 9.72 -23.32
N ASN A 80 -2.33 11.00 -23.04
CA ASN A 80 -1.25 11.96 -22.84
C ASN A 80 -1.14 12.34 -21.34
N PRO A 81 0.04 12.81 -20.90
CA PRO A 81 0.17 13.41 -19.57
C PRO A 81 -0.84 14.55 -19.39
N GLY A 82 -1.57 14.55 -18.26
CA GLY A 82 -2.64 15.49 -17.95
C GLY A 82 -4.05 15.03 -18.32
N ASP A 83 -4.21 13.95 -19.09
CA ASP A 83 -5.53 13.43 -19.44
C ASP A 83 -6.25 12.83 -18.23
N GLN A 84 -7.57 13.06 -18.15
CA GLN A 84 -8.43 12.38 -17.20
C GLN A 84 -8.79 10.98 -17.73
N VAL A 85 -8.63 9.98 -16.87
CA VAL A 85 -8.90 8.58 -17.17
C VAL A 85 -9.87 8.00 -16.15
N ALA A 86 -10.90 7.32 -16.67
CA ALA A 86 -11.80 6.52 -15.85
C ALA A 86 -11.22 5.12 -15.62
N GLN A 87 -11.62 4.46 -14.55
CA GLN A 87 -11.31 3.06 -14.29
C GLN A 87 -11.78 2.19 -15.47
N GLY A 88 -10.92 1.29 -15.94
CA GLY A 88 -11.17 0.42 -17.08
C GLY A 88 -10.87 1.06 -18.45
N LYS A 89 -10.54 2.36 -18.52
CA LYS A 89 -10.14 2.98 -19.79
C LYS A 89 -8.81 2.36 -20.28
N PRO A 90 -8.68 1.99 -21.57
CA PRO A 90 -7.42 1.51 -22.12
C PRO A 90 -6.37 2.63 -22.17
N LEU A 91 -5.14 2.30 -21.78
CA LEU A 91 -4.05 3.26 -21.61
C LEU A 91 -2.87 2.96 -22.54
N VAL A 92 -2.45 1.70 -22.59
CA VAL A 92 -1.30 1.25 -23.39
C VAL A 92 -1.63 -0.11 -24.00
N ARG A 93 -1.26 -0.30 -25.27
CA ARG A 93 -1.26 -1.61 -25.93
C ARG A 93 0.17 -2.10 -26.13
N VAL A 94 0.44 -3.27 -25.58
CA VAL A 94 1.65 -4.07 -25.85
C VAL A 94 1.33 -5.03 -27.00
N ASP A 95 2.29 -5.26 -27.90
CA ASP A 95 2.17 -6.15 -29.06
C ASP A 95 1.57 -7.51 -28.65
N PRO A 96 0.33 -7.82 -29.06
CA PRO A 96 -0.36 -9.03 -28.67
C PRO A 96 -0.03 -10.22 -29.57
N THR A 97 0.79 -10.07 -30.61
CA THR A 97 0.95 -11.07 -31.68
C THR A 97 1.36 -12.43 -31.14
N GLN A 98 2.38 -12.50 -30.29
CA GLN A 98 2.82 -13.78 -29.70
C GLN A 98 1.75 -14.39 -28.78
N LEU A 99 1.05 -13.55 -28.01
CA LEU A 99 0.00 -13.98 -27.08
C LEU A 99 -1.23 -14.51 -27.85
N GLN A 100 -1.54 -13.90 -28.99
CA GLN A 100 -2.59 -14.35 -29.89
C GLN A 100 -2.23 -15.70 -30.53
N SER A 101 -1.01 -15.87 -31.03
CA SER A 101 -0.54 -17.14 -31.57
C SER A 101 -0.60 -18.26 -30.54
N ASN A 102 -0.18 -17.99 -29.29
CA ASN A 102 -0.27 -18.95 -28.19
C ASN A 102 -1.73 -19.29 -27.83
N GLN A 103 -2.61 -18.30 -27.83
CA GLN A 103 -4.04 -18.52 -27.60
C GLN A 103 -4.66 -19.37 -28.70
N GLU A 104 -4.34 -19.11 -29.96
CA GLU A 104 -4.85 -19.86 -31.11
C GLU A 104 -4.38 -21.32 -31.10
N ALA A 105 -3.10 -21.56 -30.83
CA ALA A 105 -2.56 -22.90 -30.64
C ALA A 105 -3.29 -23.65 -29.50
N GLN A 106 -3.55 -22.97 -28.39
CA GLN A 106 -4.26 -23.55 -27.26
C GLN A 106 -5.76 -23.76 -27.53
N TRP A 107 -6.37 -22.93 -28.36
CA TRP A 107 -7.75 -23.08 -28.81
C TRP A 107 -7.90 -24.31 -29.71
N ALA A 108 -6.97 -24.51 -30.65
CA ALA A 108 -6.93 -25.70 -31.50
C ALA A 108 -6.74 -26.98 -30.67
N ALA A 109 -5.89 -26.95 -29.64
CA ALA A 109 -5.71 -28.08 -28.72
C ALA A 109 -6.98 -28.39 -27.91
N ALA A 110 -7.70 -27.36 -27.44
CA ALA A 110 -8.99 -27.53 -26.75
C ALA A 110 -10.05 -28.12 -27.69
N GLN A 111 -10.11 -27.66 -28.94
CA GLN A 111 -11.02 -28.19 -29.95
C GLN A 111 -10.73 -29.65 -30.28
N ALA A 112 -9.46 -30.03 -30.44
CA ALA A 112 -9.05 -31.42 -30.64
C ALA A 112 -9.51 -32.31 -29.47
N SER A 113 -9.30 -31.84 -28.22
CA SER A 113 -9.74 -32.60 -27.05
C SER A 113 -11.26 -32.74 -26.93
N MET A 114 -12.04 -31.79 -27.46
CA MET A 114 -13.51 -31.92 -27.54
C MET A 114 -13.92 -32.98 -28.57
N SER A 115 -13.21 -33.07 -29.71
CA SER A 115 -13.38 -34.14 -30.69
C SER A 115 -13.05 -35.52 -30.11
N ASP A 116 -12.07 -35.60 -29.20
CA ASP A 116 -11.75 -36.85 -28.47
C ASP A 116 -12.88 -37.28 -27.54
N VAL A 117 -13.56 -36.32 -26.88
CA VAL A 117 -14.76 -36.62 -26.07
C VAL A 117 -15.87 -37.19 -26.96
N GLN A 118 -16.07 -36.61 -28.14
CA GLN A 118 -17.08 -37.11 -29.08
C GLN A 118 -16.72 -38.53 -29.58
N SER A 119 -15.45 -38.78 -29.88
CA SER A 119 -14.97 -40.10 -30.27
C SER A 119 -15.16 -41.14 -29.15
N ALA A 120 -14.91 -40.76 -27.89
CA ALA A 120 -15.16 -41.61 -26.73
C ALA A 120 -16.66 -41.89 -26.53
N ARG A 121 -17.55 -40.92 -26.79
CA ARG A 121 -19.01 -41.13 -26.77
C ARG A 121 -19.45 -42.13 -27.83
N ASN A 122 -18.90 -42.01 -29.04
CA ASN A 122 -19.17 -42.96 -30.12
C ASN A 122 -18.69 -44.37 -29.74
N ALA A 123 -17.55 -44.51 -29.06
CA ALA A 123 -17.05 -45.79 -28.57
C ALA A 123 -18.00 -46.44 -27.54
N VAL A 124 -18.60 -45.66 -26.62
CA VAL A 124 -19.63 -46.18 -25.71
C VAL A 124 -20.86 -46.66 -26.46
N SER A 125 -21.32 -45.90 -27.45
CA SER A 125 -22.46 -46.29 -28.29
C SER A 125 -22.18 -47.63 -28.99
N ASN A 126 -21.00 -47.80 -29.57
CA ASN A 126 -20.59 -49.05 -30.24
C ASN A 126 -20.50 -50.23 -29.25
N ALA A 127 -19.91 -50.01 -28.07
CA ALA A 127 -19.83 -51.04 -27.04
C ALA A 127 -21.22 -51.44 -26.52
N GLN A 128 -22.15 -50.48 -26.39
CA GLN A 128 -23.52 -50.75 -25.96
C GLN A 128 -24.27 -51.58 -27.00
N GLN A 129 -24.08 -51.33 -28.29
CA GLN A 129 -24.64 -52.16 -29.36
C GLN A 129 -24.10 -53.59 -29.29
N GLY A 130 -22.79 -53.76 -29.05
CA GLY A 130 -22.17 -55.07 -28.85
C GLY A 130 -22.78 -55.85 -27.66
N LEU A 131 -23.04 -55.17 -26.55
CA LEU A 131 -23.70 -55.75 -25.39
C LEU A 131 -25.13 -56.23 -25.71
N VAL A 132 -25.92 -55.42 -26.42
CA VAL A 132 -27.30 -55.80 -26.80
C VAL A 132 -27.31 -57.06 -27.68
N VAL A 133 -26.39 -57.17 -28.63
CA VAL A 133 -26.24 -58.36 -29.48
C VAL A 133 -25.84 -59.57 -28.63
N ALA A 134 -24.90 -59.41 -27.69
CA ALA A 134 -24.49 -60.50 -26.80
C ALA A 134 -25.63 -60.95 -25.86
N GLU A 135 -26.39 -60.04 -25.27
CA GLU A 135 -27.54 -60.35 -24.44
C GLU A 135 -28.65 -61.09 -25.22
N SER A 136 -28.86 -60.69 -26.49
CA SER A 136 -29.78 -61.38 -27.39
C SER A 136 -29.32 -62.82 -27.70
N SER A 137 -28.00 -63.06 -27.81
CA SER A 137 -27.45 -64.40 -27.98
C SER A 137 -27.66 -65.29 -26.75
N VAL A 138 -27.53 -64.74 -25.54
CA VAL A 138 -27.83 -65.44 -24.27
C VAL A 138 -29.30 -65.82 -24.19
N ALA A 139 -30.21 -64.91 -24.54
CA ALA A 139 -31.64 -65.19 -24.56
C ALA A 139 -31.98 -66.36 -25.50
N SER A 140 -31.40 -66.35 -26.70
CA SER A 140 -31.58 -67.43 -27.68
C SER A 140 -31.02 -68.78 -27.19
N ALA A 141 -29.82 -68.79 -26.60
CA ALA A 141 -29.22 -70.01 -26.05
C ALA A 141 -30.03 -70.57 -24.87
N ARG A 142 -30.59 -69.71 -24.01
CA ARG A 142 -31.49 -70.11 -22.91
C ARG A 142 -32.78 -70.72 -23.43
N GLN A 143 -33.37 -70.18 -24.50
CA GLN A 143 -34.58 -70.75 -25.10
C GLN A 143 -34.33 -72.18 -25.62
N GLN A 144 -33.18 -72.43 -26.25
CA GLN A 144 -32.78 -73.77 -26.70
C GLN A 144 -32.55 -74.73 -25.51
N LEU A 145 -32.01 -74.23 -24.40
CA LEU A 145 -31.82 -75.03 -23.19
C LEU A 145 -33.16 -75.54 -22.64
N VAL A 146 -34.20 -74.70 -22.62
CA VAL A 146 -35.55 -75.09 -22.18
C VAL A 146 -36.13 -76.18 -23.10
N ALA A 147 -35.92 -76.08 -24.41
CA ALA A 147 -36.36 -77.10 -25.36
C ALA A 147 -35.66 -78.45 -25.11
N LEU A 148 -34.35 -78.46 -24.86
CA LEU A 148 -33.60 -79.68 -24.55
C LEU A 148 -33.93 -80.25 -23.17
N GLN A 149 -34.22 -79.40 -22.18
CA GLN A 149 -34.72 -79.86 -20.88
C GLN A 149 -36.03 -80.61 -21.04
N THR A 150 -36.95 -80.07 -21.85
CA THR A 150 -38.22 -80.73 -22.18
C THR A 150 -37.99 -82.08 -22.88
N ALA A 151 -36.97 -82.19 -23.73
CA ALA A 151 -36.60 -83.45 -24.38
C ALA A 151 -36.05 -84.50 -23.40
N VAL A 152 -35.25 -84.06 -22.41
CA VAL A 152 -34.80 -84.94 -21.30
C VAL A 152 -35.99 -85.43 -20.49
N ASP A 153 -36.92 -84.54 -20.15
CA ASP A 153 -38.11 -84.90 -19.38
C ASP A 153 -38.96 -85.93 -20.14
N ARG A 154 -39.12 -85.75 -21.46
CA ARG A 154 -39.79 -86.73 -22.32
C ARG A 154 -39.08 -88.09 -22.34
N ALA A 155 -37.77 -88.11 -22.57
CA ALA A 155 -36.98 -89.34 -22.58
C ALA A 155 -37.01 -90.06 -21.21
N GLN A 156 -37.12 -89.30 -20.11
CA GLN A 156 -37.27 -89.85 -18.76
C GLN A 156 -38.64 -90.52 -18.58
N VAL A 157 -39.72 -89.93 -19.11
CA VAL A 157 -41.06 -90.55 -19.10
C VAL A 157 -41.07 -91.85 -19.92
N ASP A 158 -40.40 -91.86 -21.07
CA ASP A 158 -40.28 -93.04 -21.93
C ASP A 158 -39.51 -94.17 -21.23
N LEU A 159 -38.37 -93.86 -20.58
CA LEU A 159 -37.62 -94.82 -19.76
C LEU A 159 -38.46 -95.38 -18.61
N ASN A 160 -39.18 -94.52 -17.88
CA ASN A 160 -40.04 -94.95 -16.78
C ASN A 160 -41.17 -95.88 -17.27
N THR A 161 -41.66 -95.68 -18.49
CA THR A 161 -42.67 -96.54 -19.10
C THR A 161 -42.08 -97.88 -19.51
N ALA A 162 -40.93 -97.89 -20.18
CA ALA A 162 -40.21 -99.11 -20.54
C ALA A 162 -39.78 -99.92 -19.30
N GLN A 163 -39.37 -99.26 -18.22
CA GLN A 163 -39.01 -99.91 -16.96
C GLN A 163 -40.21 -100.60 -16.30
N ARG A 164 -41.39 -99.96 -16.32
CA ARG A 164 -42.64 -100.56 -15.82
C ARG A 164 -43.07 -101.76 -16.65
N GLU A 165 -42.88 -101.72 -17.97
CA GLU A 165 -43.16 -102.83 -18.87
C GLU A 165 -42.18 -104.00 -18.64
N LEU A 166 -40.88 -103.72 -18.54
CA LEU A 166 -39.86 -104.73 -18.22
C LEU A 166 -40.16 -105.42 -16.88
N LYS A 167 -40.49 -104.64 -15.84
CA LYS A 167 -40.86 -105.19 -14.52
C LYS A 167 -42.12 -106.06 -14.61
N ARG A 168 -43.14 -105.59 -15.32
CA ARG A 168 -44.37 -106.38 -15.52
C ARG A 168 -44.06 -107.71 -16.21
N ASN A 169 -43.23 -107.70 -17.24
CA ASN A 169 -42.86 -108.91 -17.98
C ASN A 169 -41.93 -109.83 -17.17
N SER A 170 -41.06 -109.29 -16.30
CA SER A 170 -40.27 -110.12 -15.38
C SER A 170 -41.17 -110.85 -14.38
N ASP A 171 -42.15 -110.15 -13.80
CA ASP A 171 -43.09 -110.72 -12.82
C ASP A 171 -43.96 -111.82 -13.48
N LEU A 172 -44.36 -111.65 -14.75
CA LEU A 172 -45.15 -112.63 -15.51
C LEU A 172 -44.34 -113.88 -15.92
N ILE A 173 -43.04 -113.74 -16.20
CA ILE A 173 -42.15 -114.89 -16.44
C ILE A 173 -41.96 -115.71 -15.16
N GLU A 174 -41.78 -115.05 -14.02
CA GLU A 174 -41.66 -115.72 -12.72
C GLU A 174 -42.94 -116.50 -12.36
N ALA A 175 -44.10 -115.96 -12.72
CA ALA A 175 -45.39 -116.64 -12.61
C ALA A 175 -45.62 -117.76 -13.65
N GLY A 176 -44.69 -117.96 -14.61
CA GLY A 176 -44.74 -119.01 -15.63
C GLY A 176 -45.70 -118.75 -16.80
N VAL A 177 -46.18 -117.52 -16.97
CA VAL A 177 -47.26 -117.17 -17.92
C VAL A 177 -46.74 -116.48 -19.20
N ALA A 178 -45.50 -115.97 -19.21
CA ALA A 178 -44.94 -115.20 -20.32
C ALA A 178 -43.78 -115.92 -21.06
N SER A 179 -43.58 -115.56 -22.33
CA SER A 179 -42.51 -116.11 -23.19
C SER A 179 -41.17 -115.38 -23.01
N ARG A 180 -40.04 -116.09 -23.10
CA ARG A 180 -38.69 -115.48 -23.05
C ARG A 180 -38.51 -114.37 -24.09
N SER A 181 -39.10 -114.54 -25.28
CA SER A 181 -39.04 -113.54 -26.35
C SER A 181 -39.72 -112.21 -25.98
N GLU A 182 -40.76 -112.23 -25.14
CA GLU A 182 -41.47 -111.02 -24.72
C GLU A 182 -40.69 -110.23 -23.66
N TYR A 183 -39.90 -110.94 -22.85
CA TYR A 183 -38.97 -110.31 -21.92
C TYR A 183 -37.76 -109.72 -22.63
N ASP A 184 -37.15 -110.44 -23.58
CA ASP A 184 -36.02 -109.91 -24.34
C ASP A 184 -36.42 -108.65 -25.12
N ALA A 185 -37.62 -108.64 -25.72
CA ALA A 185 -38.16 -107.43 -26.37
C ALA A 185 -38.38 -106.26 -25.39
N ALA A 186 -38.88 -106.52 -24.18
CA ALA A 186 -39.04 -105.48 -23.16
C ALA A 186 -37.69 -104.97 -22.62
N ARG A 187 -36.69 -105.85 -22.52
CA ARG A 187 -35.32 -105.51 -22.13
C ARG A 187 -34.66 -104.61 -23.18
N ASP A 188 -34.75 -104.98 -24.45
CA ASP A 188 -34.20 -104.16 -25.54
C ASP A 188 -34.88 -102.79 -25.59
N ARG A 189 -36.20 -102.70 -25.36
CA ARG A 189 -36.91 -101.42 -25.25
C ARG A 189 -36.42 -100.57 -24.08
N PHE A 190 -36.18 -101.17 -22.92
CA PHE A 190 -35.61 -100.47 -21.76
C PHE A 190 -34.20 -99.96 -22.06
N ASP A 191 -33.34 -100.80 -22.65
CA ASP A 191 -31.98 -100.42 -23.00
C ASP A 191 -31.95 -99.30 -24.06
N GLN A 192 -32.83 -99.36 -25.06
CA GLN A 192 -33.03 -98.27 -26.04
C GLN A 192 -33.49 -96.96 -25.37
N ALA A 193 -34.50 -97.02 -24.49
CA ALA A 193 -34.98 -95.84 -23.76
C ALA A 193 -33.90 -95.25 -22.83
N LYS A 194 -33.06 -96.11 -22.23
CA LYS A 194 -31.94 -95.71 -21.39
C LYS A 194 -30.88 -94.96 -22.19
N ILE A 195 -30.51 -95.47 -23.37
CA ILE A 195 -29.59 -94.80 -24.29
C ILE A 195 -30.21 -93.46 -24.74
N GLY A 196 -31.49 -93.44 -25.09
CA GLY A 196 -32.21 -92.22 -25.47
C GLY A 196 -32.15 -91.12 -24.40
N LEU A 197 -32.36 -91.49 -23.13
CA LEU A 197 -32.20 -90.57 -22.00
C LEU A 197 -30.75 -90.08 -21.84
N GLN A 198 -29.76 -90.97 -21.99
CA GLN A 198 -28.35 -90.59 -21.92
C GLN A 198 -27.98 -89.59 -23.02
N THR A 199 -28.44 -89.80 -24.26
CA THR A 199 -28.23 -88.86 -25.36
C THR A 199 -28.93 -87.52 -25.10
N ALA A 200 -30.17 -87.53 -24.61
CA ALA A 200 -30.88 -86.30 -24.25
C ALA A 200 -30.14 -85.51 -23.15
N LYS A 201 -29.63 -86.20 -22.12
CA LYS A 201 -28.81 -85.59 -21.05
C LYS A 201 -27.49 -85.02 -21.57
N ALA A 202 -26.81 -85.73 -22.46
CA ALA A 202 -25.57 -85.24 -23.08
C ALA A 202 -25.81 -83.96 -23.91
N ASN A 203 -26.90 -83.92 -24.68
CA ASN A 203 -27.29 -82.74 -25.45
C ASN A 203 -27.63 -81.55 -24.54
N LEU A 204 -28.37 -81.79 -23.45
CA LEU A 204 -28.67 -80.76 -22.45
C LEU A 204 -27.39 -80.18 -21.83
N GLU A 205 -26.43 -81.03 -21.46
CA GLU A 205 -25.19 -80.58 -20.85
C GLU A 205 -24.32 -79.78 -21.83
N SER A 206 -24.25 -80.20 -23.10
CA SER A 206 -23.61 -79.42 -24.17
C SER A 206 -24.25 -78.03 -24.32
N GLN A 207 -25.58 -77.94 -24.25
CA GLN A 207 -26.27 -76.66 -24.31
C GLN A 207 -26.06 -75.80 -23.06
N ARG A 208 -25.90 -76.39 -21.87
CA ARG A 208 -25.55 -75.64 -20.65
C ARG A 208 -24.19 -74.97 -20.81
N ILE A 209 -23.22 -75.65 -21.41
CA ILE A 209 -21.91 -75.08 -21.72
C ILE A 209 -22.06 -73.91 -22.71
N ALA A 210 -22.85 -74.08 -23.78
CA ALA A 210 -23.10 -73.02 -24.76
C ALA A 210 -23.78 -71.77 -24.14
N VAL A 211 -24.72 -71.98 -23.22
CA VAL A 211 -25.34 -70.87 -22.45
C VAL A 211 -24.30 -70.18 -21.59
N LYS A 212 -23.46 -70.93 -20.86
CA LYS A 212 -22.40 -70.35 -20.03
C LYS A 212 -21.43 -69.52 -20.88
N GLU A 213 -20.98 -70.04 -22.02
CA GLU A 213 -20.10 -69.31 -22.95
C GLU A 213 -20.76 -68.02 -23.46
N SER A 214 -22.04 -68.07 -23.82
CA SER A 214 -22.79 -66.88 -24.24
C SER A 214 -22.88 -65.84 -23.12
N MET A 215 -23.05 -66.28 -21.87
CA MET A 215 -23.06 -65.38 -20.70
C MET A 215 -21.70 -64.72 -20.48
N GLU A 216 -20.61 -65.47 -20.61
CA GLU A 216 -19.26 -64.91 -20.49
C GLU A 216 -18.98 -63.87 -21.59
N ARG A 217 -19.41 -64.13 -22.83
CA ARG A 217 -19.33 -63.14 -23.92
C ARG A 217 -20.12 -61.86 -23.59
N ALA A 218 -21.32 -61.99 -23.03
CA ALA A 218 -22.11 -60.84 -22.60
C ALA A 218 -21.43 -60.08 -21.43
N ASN A 219 -20.81 -60.80 -20.49
CA ASN A 219 -20.05 -60.19 -19.39
C ASN A 219 -18.82 -59.42 -19.91
N GLN A 220 -18.08 -59.96 -20.88
CA GLN A 220 -16.98 -59.27 -21.55
C GLN A 220 -17.44 -57.98 -22.22
N GLN A 221 -18.59 -58.00 -22.91
CA GLN A 221 -19.15 -56.77 -23.50
C GLN A 221 -19.58 -55.74 -22.44
N LYS A 222 -20.07 -56.20 -21.28
CA LYS A 222 -20.38 -55.32 -20.15
C LYS A 222 -19.14 -54.59 -19.63
N ILE A 223 -18.01 -55.30 -19.53
CA ILE A 223 -16.71 -54.72 -19.17
C ILE A 223 -16.28 -53.70 -20.23
N ALA A 224 -16.40 -54.04 -21.52
CA ALA A 224 -16.07 -53.13 -22.61
C ALA A 224 -16.90 -51.82 -22.58
N VAL A 225 -18.20 -51.90 -22.24
CA VAL A 225 -19.05 -50.71 -22.02
C VAL A 225 -18.53 -49.88 -20.85
N GLN A 226 -18.16 -50.52 -19.74
CA GLN A 226 -17.60 -49.82 -18.58
C GLN A 226 -16.28 -49.13 -18.91
N GLU A 227 -15.37 -49.80 -19.62
CA GLU A 227 -14.11 -49.23 -20.10
C GLU A 227 -14.35 -48.04 -21.03
N ALA A 228 -15.26 -48.16 -22.00
CA ALA A 228 -15.62 -47.06 -22.87
C ALA A 228 -16.19 -45.86 -22.09
N ARG A 229 -17.01 -46.10 -21.05
CA ARG A 229 -17.52 -45.05 -20.16
C ARG A 229 -16.39 -44.38 -19.36
N THR A 230 -15.43 -45.15 -18.86
CA THR A 230 -14.23 -44.57 -18.25
C THR A 230 -13.42 -43.76 -19.25
N GLY A 231 -13.38 -44.19 -20.51
CA GLY A 231 -12.79 -43.46 -21.63
C GLY A 231 -13.38 -42.05 -21.77
N ILE A 232 -14.71 -41.91 -21.78
CA ILE A 232 -15.38 -40.60 -21.79
C ILE A 232 -14.86 -39.73 -20.65
N ARG A 233 -14.88 -40.24 -19.42
CA ARG A 233 -14.43 -39.49 -18.24
C ARG A 233 -12.98 -39.00 -18.39
N THR A 234 -12.08 -39.85 -18.91
CA THR A 234 -10.69 -39.43 -19.14
C THR A 234 -10.57 -38.36 -20.23
N SER A 235 -11.34 -38.46 -21.31
CA SER A 235 -11.36 -37.44 -22.37
C SER A 235 -11.96 -36.12 -21.89
N GLU A 236 -13.01 -36.17 -21.06
CA GLU A 236 -13.62 -34.98 -20.44
C GLU A 236 -12.63 -34.26 -19.51
N MET A 237 -11.87 -35.03 -18.71
CA MET A 237 -10.82 -34.46 -17.86
C MET A 237 -9.72 -33.79 -18.69
N ARG A 238 -9.29 -34.41 -19.79
CA ARG A 238 -8.33 -33.79 -20.74
C ARG A 238 -8.90 -32.52 -21.36
N ALA A 239 -10.16 -32.54 -21.79
CA ALA A 239 -10.82 -31.36 -22.38
C ALA A 239 -10.92 -30.21 -21.37
N SER A 240 -11.29 -30.52 -20.12
CA SER A 240 -11.31 -29.53 -19.03
C SER A 240 -9.93 -28.95 -18.75
N GLN A 241 -8.87 -29.75 -18.82
CA GLN A 241 -7.48 -29.28 -18.66
C GLN A 241 -7.09 -28.33 -19.79
N GLN A 242 -7.37 -28.69 -21.05
CA GLN A 242 -7.09 -27.83 -22.20
C GLN A 242 -7.87 -26.52 -22.16
N GLN A 243 -9.11 -26.56 -21.68
CA GLN A 243 -9.94 -25.36 -21.51
C GLN A 243 -9.40 -24.45 -20.40
N ALA A 244 -8.86 -25.01 -19.31
CA ALA A 244 -8.23 -24.24 -18.25
C ALA A 244 -6.95 -23.54 -18.76
N LEU A 245 -6.14 -24.23 -19.56
CA LEU A 245 -4.96 -23.66 -20.21
C LEU A 245 -5.34 -22.54 -21.19
N LEU A 246 -6.38 -22.73 -22.01
CA LEU A 246 -6.91 -21.70 -22.91
C LEU A 246 -7.36 -20.45 -22.16
N ARG A 247 -8.02 -20.61 -21.01
CA ARG A 247 -8.40 -19.50 -20.14
C ARG A 247 -7.19 -18.72 -19.64
N GLY A 248 -6.12 -19.42 -19.27
CA GLY A 248 -4.84 -18.80 -18.89
C GLY A 248 -4.24 -17.97 -20.02
N GLN A 249 -4.16 -18.54 -21.23
CA GLN A 249 -3.64 -17.82 -22.42
C GLN A 249 -4.51 -16.62 -22.80
N SER A 250 -5.84 -16.77 -22.71
CA SER A 250 -6.79 -15.66 -22.92
C SER A 250 -6.58 -14.53 -21.92
N SER A 251 -6.31 -14.85 -20.65
CA SER A 251 -6.04 -13.85 -19.60
C SER A 251 -4.73 -13.12 -19.87
N GLN A 252 -3.68 -13.83 -20.29
CA GLN A 252 -2.42 -13.21 -20.70
C GLN A 252 -2.62 -12.28 -21.90
N ARG A 253 -3.38 -12.70 -22.92
CA ARG A 253 -3.70 -11.82 -24.06
C ARG A 253 -4.51 -10.58 -23.64
N SER A 254 -5.49 -10.71 -22.74
CA SER A 254 -6.24 -9.52 -22.27
C SER A 254 -5.35 -8.51 -21.55
N LYS A 255 -4.30 -8.99 -20.87
CA LYS A 255 -3.30 -8.15 -20.20
C LYS A 255 -2.33 -7.47 -21.17
N ALA A 256 -2.38 -7.76 -22.48
CA ALA A 256 -1.63 -6.98 -23.47
C ALA A 256 -2.13 -5.53 -23.57
N THR A 257 -3.41 -5.31 -23.29
CA THR A 257 -3.97 -3.95 -23.16
C THR A 257 -4.04 -3.58 -21.68
N GLN A 258 -3.19 -2.63 -21.27
CA GLN A 258 -3.17 -2.14 -19.89
C GLN A 258 -4.32 -1.15 -19.68
N LEU A 259 -5.18 -1.44 -18.72
CA LEU A 259 -6.34 -0.64 -18.36
C LEU A 259 -6.07 0.19 -17.11
N SER A 260 -6.77 1.31 -16.95
CA SER A 260 -6.68 2.11 -15.73
C SER A 260 -7.30 1.38 -14.53
N PRO A 261 -6.58 1.16 -13.42
CA PRO A 261 -7.12 0.51 -12.23
C PRO A 261 -7.94 1.46 -11.35
N LEU A 262 -7.86 2.77 -11.56
CA LEU A 262 -8.57 3.80 -10.79
C LEU A 262 -9.00 4.99 -11.68
N ASN A 263 -9.93 5.80 -11.18
CA ASN A 263 -10.24 7.10 -11.78
C ASN A 263 -9.15 8.10 -11.38
N GLY A 264 -8.56 8.80 -12.33
CA GLY A 264 -7.47 9.71 -12.03
C GLY A 264 -6.99 10.53 -13.21
N VAL A 265 -5.87 11.20 -13.01
CA VAL A 265 -5.15 11.96 -14.03
C VAL A 265 -3.83 11.26 -14.32
N VAL A 266 -3.45 11.19 -15.59
CA VAL A 266 -2.13 10.68 -15.99
C VAL A 266 -1.06 11.69 -15.58
N ALA A 267 -0.23 11.33 -14.61
CA ALA A 267 0.80 12.23 -14.07
C ALA A 267 2.07 12.25 -14.92
N ASP A 268 2.54 11.06 -15.33
CA ASP A 268 3.77 10.90 -16.09
C ASP A 268 3.70 9.62 -16.95
N ILE A 269 4.32 9.66 -18.13
CA ILE A 269 4.46 8.54 -19.07
C ILE A 269 5.94 8.47 -19.46
N PRO A 270 6.78 7.74 -18.71
CA PRO A 270 8.21 7.69 -18.99
C PRO A 270 8.55 6.78 -20.19
N THR A 271 7.66 5.86 -20.57
CA THR A 271 7.89 4.92 -21.68
C THR A 271 7.49 5.50 -23.03
N ARG A 272 8.14 5.03 -24.10
CA ARG A 272 7.82 5.44 -25.48
C ARG A 272 7.29 4.28 -26.32
N VAL A 273 6.51 4.62 -27.35
CA VAL A 273 6.11 3.67 -28.40
C VAL A 273 7.37 3.06 -29.04
N GLY A 274 7.38 1.74 -29.22
CA GLY A 274 8.50 0.95 -29.72
C GLY A 274 9.45 0.42 -28.63
N GLU A 275 9.39 0.94 -27.41
CA GLU A 275 10.18 0.44 -26.27
C GLU A 275 9.71 -0.95 -25.84
N TYR A 276 10.62 -1.76 -25.30
CA TYR A 276 10.31 -3.11 -24.83
C TYR A 276 9.94 -3.08 -23.35
N ALA A 277 8.67 -3.32 -23.05
CA ALA A 277 8.18 -3.47 -21.69
C ALA A 277 8.50 -4.87 -21.17
N VAL A 278 9.08 -4.93 -19.98
CA VAL A 278 9.29 -6.18 -19.23
C VAL A 278 8.24 -6.28 -18.12
N ALA A 279 7.81 -7.50 -17.79
CA ALA A 279 6.88 -7.75 -16.69
C ALA A 279 7.66 -8.04 -15.40
N GLY A 280 7.27 -7.44 -14.27
CA GLY A 280 7.87 -7.70 -12.95
C GLY A 280 7.82 -6.54 -11.95
N LEU A 281 8.36 -6.76 -10.74
CA LEU A 281 8.36 -5.81 -9.61
C LEU A 281 9.44 -4.71 -9.70
N SER A 282 10.46 -4.90 -10.54
CA SER A 282 11.61 -3.98 -10.68
C SER A 282 11.68 -3.37 -12.08
N THR A 283 10.54 -3.18 -12.72
CA THR A 283 10.45 -2.70 -14.10
C THR A 283 10.21 -1.20 -14.14
N THR A 284 10.63 -0.57 -15.24
CA THR A 284 10.21 0.80 -15.54
C THR A 284 8.68 0.83 -15.58
N PRO A 285 8.03 1.75 -14.84
CA PRO A 285 6.59 1.90 -14.93
C PRO A 285 6.23 2.39 -16.34
N LEU A 286 5.15 1.88 -16.92
CA LEU A 286 4.60 2.36 -18.18
C LEU A 286 4.07 3.79 -18.03
N MET A 287 3.37 4.05 -16.92
CA MET A 287 2.86 5.38 -16.57
C MET A 287 2.49 5.47 -15.10
N THR A 288 2.30 6.68 -14.62
CA THR A 288 1.79 6.96 -13.27
C THR A 288 0.42 7.60 -13.34
N ILE A 289 -0.54 7.04 -12.61
CA ILE A 289 -1.92 7.56 -12.53
C ILE A 289 -2.16 8.00 -11.09
N ALA A 290 -2.65 9.22 -10.94
CA ALA A 290 -2.89 9.84 -9.65
C ALA A 290 -4.38 10.18 -9.46
N ASP A 291 -4.92 9.81 -8.31
CA ASP A 291 -6.25 10.21 -7.87
C ASP A 291 -6.19 11.63 -7.31
N MET A 292 -6.81 12.58 -8.01
CA MET A 292 -6.89 14.00 -7.67
C MET A 292 -8.19 14.38 -6.94
N SER A 293 -8.99 13.40 -6.49
CA SER A 293 -10.21 13.68 -5.73
C SER A 293 -9.93 14.35 -4.39
N THR A 294 -8.87 13.91 -3.73
CA THR A 294 -8.37 14.47 -2.47
C THR A 294 -6.88 14.76 -2.65
N ILE A 295 -6.45 15.94 -2.23
CA ILE A 295 -5.09 16.43 -2.44
C ILE A 295 -4.46 16.68 -1.07
N ASN A 296 -3.29 16.07 -0.87
CA ASN A 296 -2.48 16.28 0.31
C ASN A 296 -1.27 17.14 -0.03
N VAL A 297 -0.72 17.80 0.97
CA VAL A 297 0.58 18.43 0.91
C VAL A 297 1.44 17.77 1.98
N GLU A 298 2.54 17.17 1.55
CA GLU A 298 3.56 16.65 2.45
C GLU A 298 4.55 17.78 2.72
N VAL A 299 4.52 18.32 3.94
CA VAL A 299 5.45 19.37 4.39
C VAL A 299 6.50 18.81 5.34
N ASN A 300 7.71 19.35 5.24
CA ASN A 300 8.83 18.98 6.09
C ASN A 300 8.96 20.01 7.23
N VAL A 301 8.63 19.59 8.45
CA VAL A 301 8.68 20.43 9.66
C VAL A 301 9.98 20.17 10.41
N ASP A 302 10.67 21.22 10.85
CA ASP A 302 11.92 21.12 11.62
C ASP A 302 11.74 20.37 12.96
N GLU A 303 12.77 19.64 13.41
CA GLU A 303 12.83 18.93 14.70
C GLU A 303 12.50 19.83 15.92
N THR A 304 12.82 21.12 15.85
CA THR A 304 12.51 22.07 16.92
C THR A 304 11.02 22.41 17.01
N GLU A 305 10.31 22.36 15.88
CA GLU A 305 8.90 22.77 15.79
C GLU A 305 7.92 21.59 15.79
N ILE A 306 8.37 20.39 15.41
CA ILE A 306 7.52 19.19 15.33
C ILE A 306 6.85 18.84 16.66
N SER A 307 7.46 19.22 17.79
CA SER A 307 6.89 18.99 19.13
C SER A 307 5.57 19.75 19.34
N ASN A 308 5.37 20.87 18.65
CA ASN A 308 4.18 21.72 18.76
C ASN A 308 3.05 21.32 17.78
N VAL A 309 3.38 20.51 16.76
CA VAL A 309 2.42 20.10 15.73
C VAL A 309 1.64 18.85 16.17
N GLU A 310 0.32 18.93 16.07
CA GLU A 310 -0.62 17.85 16.40
C GLU A 310 -1.62 17.61 15.25
N VAL A 311 -2.13 16.38 15.17
CA VAL A 311 -3.15 16.00 14.19
C VAL A 311 -4.47 16.72 14.51
N GLY A 312 -5.12 17.28 13.50
CA GLY A 312 -6.37 18.05 13.61
C GLY A 312 -6.18 19.56 13.66
N GLN A 313 -4.95 20.06 13.73
CA GLN A 313 -4.67 21.51 13.67
C GLN A 313 -5.05 22.11 12.31
N GLN A 314 -5.54 23.35 12.34
CA GLN A 314 -5.86 24.11 11.13
C GLN A 314 -4.57 24.63 10.49
N ALA A 315 -4.48 24.52 9.18
CA ALA A 315 -3.36 25.01 8.39
C ALA A 315 -3.86 25.82 7.20
N LYS A 316 -3.04 26.76 6.75
CA LYS A 316 -3.22 27.46 5.48
C LYS A 316 -2.09 27.06 4.55
N VAL A 317 -2.43 26.65 3.33
CA VAL A 317 -1.45 26.25 2.32
C VAL A 317 -1.45 27.28 1.20
N LYS A 318 -0.27 27.75 0.85
CA LYS A 318 -0.01 28.57 -0.33
C LYS A 318 0.82 27.74 -1.32
N VAL A 319 0.36 27.66 -2.56
CA VAL A 319 1.04 26.95 -3.63
C VAL A 319 1.73 27.97 -4.51
N ASP A 320 3.04 27.82 -4.72
CA ASP A 320 3.87 28.83 -5.39
C ASP A 320 3.35 29.16 -6.81
N ALA A 321 2.84 28.15 -7.52
CA ALA A 321 2.29 28.27 -8.87
C ALA A 321 0.93 28.98 -8.93
N LEU A 322 0.21 29.14 -7.82
CA LEU A 322 -1.14 29.71 -7.75
C LEU A 322 -1.17 31.14 -7.18
N GLY A 323 -0.01 31.76 -6.98
CA GLY A 323 0.13 33.13 -6.48
C GLY A 323 -0.23 33.26 -4.99
N GLU A 324 -0.84 34.39 -4.61
CA GLU A 324 -1.23 34.73 -3.22
C GLU A 324 -2.49 34.00 -2.71
N LYS A 325 -2.99 32.97 -3.41
CA LYS A 325 -4.19 32.24 -2.98
C LYS A 325 -3.86 31.29 -1.82
N GLU A 326 -4.45 31.54 -0.65
CA GLU A 326 -4.40 30.64 0.50
C GLU A 326 -5.54 29.64 0.45
N ILE A 327 -5.22 28.37 0.74
CA ILE A 327 -6.16 27.25 0.76
C ILE A 327 -6.26 26.74 2.20
N ASN A 328 -7.49 26.57 2.70
CA ASN A 328 -7.71 26.00 4.01
C ASN A 328 -7.32 24.52 4.01
N ALA A 329 -6.67 24.07 5.07
CA ALA A 329 -6.15 22.72 5.16
C ALA A 329 -6.15 22.24 6.62
N VAL A 330 -6.05 20.93 6.83
CA VAL A 330 -6.01 20.32 8.16
C VAL A 330 -4.88 19.31 8.23
N VAL A 331 -4.14 19.30 9.33
CA VAL A 331 -3.12 18.29 9.59
C VAL A 331 -3.78 16.93 9.82
N THR A 332 -3.55 15.97 8.94
CA THR A 332 -4.16 14.62 9.02
C THR A 332 -3.19 13.58 9.54
N GLN A 333 -1.89 13.75 9.27
CA GLN A 333 -0.88 12.78 9.66
C GLN A 333 0.42 13.46 10.07
N LYS A 334 1.02 12.93 11.14
CA LYS A 334 2.36 13.30 11.62
C LYS A 334 3.24 12.06 11.57
N ASN A 335 4.24 12.04 10.69
CA ASN A 335 5.12 10.88 10.56
C ASN A 335 6.11 10.86 11.73
N PRO A 336 6.22 9.74 12.49
CA PRO A 336 7.18 9.63 13.58
C PRO A 336 8.64 9.50 13.11
N LEU A 337 8.86 9.21 11.83
CA LEU A 337 10.20 9.07 11.26
C LEU A 337 10.74 10.43 10.80
N ALA A 338 11.92 10.79 11.30
CA ALA A 338 12.69 11.90 10.78
C ALA A 338 13.25 11.55 9.41
N VAL A 339 13.16 12.49 8.46
CA VAL A 339 13.84 12.44 7.18
C VAL A 339 15.06 13.36 7.22
N SER A 340 16.18 12.86 6.73
CA SER A 340 17.37 13.69 6.49
C SER A 340 17.21 14.41 5.16
N LYS A 341 17.74 15.63 5.04
CA LYS A 341 17.70 16.42 3.77
C LYS A 341 18.34 15.70 2.58
N SER A 342 19.16 14.67 2.85
CA SER A 342 19.94 13.90 1.89
C SER A 342 19.31 12.58 1.42
N ASP A 343 18.11 12.20 1.88
CA ASP A 343 17.44 10.95 1.45
C ASP A 343 16.85 11.00 0.01
N THR A 344 17.08 12.09 -0.74
CA THR A 344 16.91 12.12 -2.19
C THR A 344 17.96 11.25 -2.87
N GLN A 345 17.64 9.97 -2.93
CA GLN A 345 18.11 8.91 -3.81
C GLN A 345 19.03 9.34 -4.98
N GLY A 346 20.33 8.99 -4.86
CA GLY A 346 21.16 8.63 -6.02
C GLY A 346 22.12 9.70 -6.57
N GLY A 347 23.27 9.91 -5.91
CA GLY A 347 24.41 10.59 -6.52
C GLY A 347 25.63 10.57 -5.61
N LEU A 348 26.77 10.06 -6.11
CA LEU A 348 28.07 10.15 -5.45
C LEU A 348 28.44 11.63 -5.27
N SER A 349 28.23 12.19 -4.08
CA SER A 349 28.75 13.52 -3.74
C SER A 349 29.06 13.63 -2.26
N ASN A 350 30.36 13.78 -2.01
CA ASN A 350 31.05 14.18 -0.78
C ASN A 350 30.23 14.30 0.51
N ARG A 351 30.53 13.38 1.44
CA ARG A 351 30.26 13.53 2.87
C ARG A 351 30.99 14.75 3.41
N VAL A 352 30.30 15.89 3.45
CA VAL A 352 30.55 16.89 4.49
C VAL A 352 29.68 16.47 5.67
N ASN A 353 30.30 16.09 6.80
CA ASN A 353 29.63 15.91 8.08
C ASN A 353 29.12 17.28 8.57
N VAL A 354 28.09 17.82 7.92
CA VAL A 354 27.24 18.82 8.53
C VAL A 354 26.25 18.03 9.36
N GLN A 355 26.09 18.38 10.63
CA GLN A 355 24.99 17.90 11.45
C GLN A 355 23.69 18.29 10.73
N GLU A 356 23.12 17.40 9.92
CA GLU A 356 21.96 17.73 9.11
C GLU A 356 20.77 18.00 10.04
N ALA A 357 20.10 19.15 9.82
CA ALA A 357 18.84 19.43 10.48
C ALA A 357 17.83 18.36 10.07
N LYS A 358 17.32 17.61 11.05
CA LYS A 358 16.31 16.59 10.84
C LYS A 358 14.96 17.26 10.65
N GLU A 359 14.22 16.77 9.67
CA GLU A 359 12.86 17.23 9.39
C GLU A 359 11.88 16.06 9.57
N PHE A 360 10.64 16.37 9.91
CA PHE A 360 9.56 15.40 10.07
C PHE A 360 8.49 15.66 9.04
N LYS A 361 8.07 14.61 8.34
CA LYS A 361 7.00 14.71 7.34
C LYS A 361 5.65 14.85 8.02
N VAL A 362 4.95 15.91 7.71
CA VAL A 362 3.57 16.17 8.14
C VAL A 362 2.70 16.25 6.90
N THR A 363 1.62 15.49 6.89
CA THR A 363 0.65 15.50 5.80
C THR A 363 -0.51 16.42 6.17
N VAL A 364 -0.77 17.38 5.29
CA VAL A 364 -1.85 18.35 5.41
C VAL A 364 -2.84 18.13 4.26
N GLU A 365 -4.09 17.84 4.59
CA GLU A 365 -5.15 17.64 3.61
C GLU A 365 -5.79 18.98 3.26
N LEU A 366 -5.87 19.30 1.97
CA LEU A 366 -6.50 20.52 1.49
C LEU A 366 -8.04 20.36 1.52
N ARG A 367 -8.74 21.35 2.09
CA ARG A 367 -10.19 21.38 2.21
C ARG A 367 -10.78 22.64 1.59
N ASP A 368 -12.05 22.56 1.21
CA ASP A 368 -12.84 23.71 0.69
C ASP A 368 -12.14 24.45 -0.46
N MET A 369 -11.68 23.69 -1.45
CA MET A 369 -10.92 24.23 -2.58
C MET A 369 -11.85 24.76 -3.68
N PRO A 370 -11.65 25.99 -4.17
CA PRO A 370 -12.33 26.47 -5.38
C PRO A 370 -11.99 25.60 -6.59
N ASP A 371 -12.95 25.36 -7.48
CA ASP A 371 -12.77 24.50 -8.67
C ASP A 371 -11.65 24.98 -9.61
N GLU A 372 -11.42 26.29 -9.68
CA GLU A 372 -10.30 26.87 -10.45
C GLU A 372 -8.94 26.42 -9.91
N VAL A 373 -8.79 26.43 -8.59
CA VAL A 373 -7.58 26.00 -7.90
C VAL A 373 -7.40 24.50 -8.12
N ARG A 374 -8.48 23.72 -7.96
CA ARG A 374 -8.49 22.27 -8.19
C ARG A 374 -8.05 21.88 -9.60
N LYS A 375 -8.44 22.63 -10.62
CA LYS A 375 -8.00 22.42 -12.02
C LYS A 375 -6.56 22.86 -12.28
N GLY A 376 -6.05 23.85 -11.55
CA GLY A 376 -4.67 24.33 -11.65
C GLY A 376 -3.66 23.47 -10.91
N LEU A 377 -4.10 22.70 -9.91
CA LEU A 377 -3.21 21.84 -9.13
C LEU A 377 -2.67 20.66 -9.93
N ARG A 378 -1.36 20.45 -9.84
CA ARG A 378 -0.66 19.27 -10.33
C ARG A 378 0.12 18.62 -9.19
N PRO A 379 0.23 17.28 -9.17
CA PRO A 379 1.21 16.59 -8.34
C PRO A 379 2.61 17.14 -8.57
N GLY A 380 3.43 17.24 -7.53
CA GLY A 380 4.80 17.71 -7.67
C GLY A 380 5.01 19.20 -7.47
N MET A 381 3.96 20.01 -7.31
CA MET A 381 4.12 21.45 -7.09
C MET A 381 4.61 21.74 -5.67
N SER A 382 5.52 22.72 -5.55
CA SER A 382 5.95 23.27 -4.26
C SER A 382 4.80 24.00 -3.57
N ALA A 383 4.69 23.79 -2.27
CA ALA A 383 3.72 24.47 -1.43
C ALA A 383 4.31 24.81 -0.07
N THR A 384 3.87 25.92 0.50
CA THR A 384 4.21 26.35 1.85
C THR A 384 2.97 26.23 2.72
N ALA A 385 3.05 25.49 3.83
CA ALA A 385 1.97 25.37 4.80
C ALA A 385 2.31 26.14 6.07
N THR A 386 1.35 26.95 6.53
CA THR A 386 1.36 27.63 7.82
C THR A 386 0.37 26.92 8.74
N ILE A 387 0.89 26.12 9.66
CA ILE A 387 0.12 25.32 10.61
C ILE A 387 -0.09 26.14 11.89
N THR A 388 -1.34 26.32 12.32
CA THR A 388 -1.65 26.99 13.59
C THR A 388 -1.61 25.97 14.72
N THR A 389 -0.58 26.04 15.58
CA THR A 389 -0.35 25.05 16.65
C THR A 389 -1.14 25.37 17.91
N LYS A 390 -1.17 26.64 18.31
CA LYS A 390 -1.93 27.11 19.49
C LYS A 390 -2.60 28.44 19.18
N THR A 391 -3.80 28.60 19.71
CA THR A 391 -4.55 29.86 19.68
C THR A 391 -4.94 30.23 21.10
N LYS A 392 -4.64 31.47 21.51
CA LYS A 392 -5.15 32.03 22.76
C LYS A 392 -5.83 33.35 22.52
N ASN A 393 -6.94 33.55 23.22
CA ASN A 393 -7.74 34.76 23.13
C ASN A 393 -7.49 35.68 24.33
N ASN A 394 -7.65 36.99 24.12
CA ASN A 394 -7.55 38.03 25.15
C ASN A 394 -6.21 38.01 25.93
N VAL A 395 -5.09 38.05 25.21
CA VAL A 395 -3.75 37.99 25.82
C VAL A 395 -3.04 39.34 25.84
N VAL A 396 -2.21 39.55 26.86
CA VAL A 396 -1.27 40.68 26.91
C VAL A 396 -0.08 40.32 26.01
N ALA A 397 -0.06 40.86 24.80
CA ALA A 397 0.96 40.58 23.81
C ALA A 397 2.06 41.65 23.86
N VAL A 398 3.31 41.21 23.93
CA VAL A 398 4.50 42.07 23.91
C VAL A 398 5.30 41.78 22.64
N PRO A 399 5.70 42.80 21.87
CA PRO A 399 6.59 42.60 20.73
C PRO A 399 7.87 41.84 21.15
N LEU A 400 8.31 40.87 20.37
CA LEU A 400 9.51 40.08 20.64
C LEU A 400 10.75 40.96 20.88
N GLU A 401 10.80 42.11 20.23
CA GLU A 401 11.84 43.13 20.38
C GLU A 401 11.91 43.79 21.76
N ALA A 402 10.94 43.60 22.65
CA ALA A 402 10.94 44.19 23.99
C ALA A 402 11.40 43.22 25.10
N ILE A 403 11.63 41.94 24.77
CA ILE A 403 12.07 40.91 25.73
C ILE A 403 13.59 40.94 25.87
N VAL A 404 14.07 40.87 27.10
CA VAL A 404 15.48 40.84 27.43
C VAL A 404 15.77 39.64 28.30
N GLU A 405 16.80 38.87 27.92
CA GLU A 405 17.32 37.80 28.76
C GLU A 405 18.54 38.31 29.54
N LYS A 406 18.48 38.23 30.87
CA LYS A 406 19.60 38.52 31.75
C LYS A 406 20.04 37.25 32.47
N ALA A 407 21.35 37.06 32.61
CA ALA A 407 21.87 36.08 33.55
C ALA A 407 21.52 36.54 34.99
N PRO A 408 21.10 35.63 35.88
CA PRO A 408 20.83 35.99 37.27
C PRO A 408 22.09 36.61 37.90
N SER A 409 21.90 37.70 38.65
CA SER A 409 22.96 38.28 39.46
C SER A 409 23.31 37.30 40.58
N THR A 410 24.37 36.53 40.41
CA THR A 410 24.98 35.82 41.53
C THR A 410 25.59 36.87 42.49
N PRO A 411 25.34 36.80 43.81
CA PRO A 411 26.19 37.50 44.76
C PRO A 411 27.60 36.93 44.60
N SER A 412 28.58 37.83 44.46
CA SER A 412 30.00 37.50 44.32
C SER A 412 30.43 36.60 45.49
N PRO A 413 31.11 35.45 45.26
CA PRO A 413 31.61 34.64 46.36
C PRO A 413 32.70 35.42 47.11
N THR A 414 32.50 35.64 48.40
CA THR A 414 33.56 36.13 49.31
C THR A 414 34.69 35.11 49.32
N ALA A 415 35.87 35.51 48.87
CA ALA A 415 37.07 34.69 48.94
C ALA A 415 37.42 34.41 50.41
N THR A 416 37.33 33.14 50.83
CA THR A 416 37.98 32.67 52.06
C THR A 416 39.27 31.97 51.66
N ILE A 417 40.37 32.35 52.30
CA ILE A 417 41.70 31.79 52.08
C ILE A 417 41.76 30.44 52.79
N ALA A 418 41.59 29.35 52.07
CA ALA A 418 42.07 28.03 52.46
C ALA A 418 42.27 27.18 51.19
N GLY A 419 43.51 26.78 50.95
CA GLY A 419 43.89 26.03 49.76
C GLY A 419 43.24 24.64 49.72
N ASN A 420 42.52 24.39 48.63
CA ASN A 420 42.58 23.16 47.84
C ASN A 420 41.77 23.39 46.55
N ALA A 421 42.36 23.03 45.41
CA ALA A 421 41.73 23.19 44.10
C ALA A 421 40.60 22.16 43.89
N PRO A 422 39.37 22.58 43.54
CA PRO A 422 38.35 21.68 43.04
C PRO A 422 38.38 21.61 41.50
N THR A 423 38.28 20.39 41.01
CA THR A 423 37.99 20.02 39.61
C THR A 423 36.60 20.52 39.16
N PRO A 424 36.41 20.96 37.90
CA PRO A 424 35.11 21.47 37.46
C PRO A 424 34.14 20.31 37.21
N SER A 425 33.18 20.14 38.13
CA SER A 425 31.96 19.36 37.92
C SER A 425 30.94 20.20 37.15
N SER A 426 30.39 19.59 36.09
CA SER A 426 29.05 19.83 35.52
C SER A 426 28.63 21.29 35.25
N SER A 427 28.56 21.62 33.97
CA SER A 427 27.87 22.78 33.41
C SER A 427 26.36 22.77 33.71
N GLU A 428 25.98 23.16 34.92
CA GLU A 428 24.62 23.60 35.21
C GLU A 428 24.38 24.92 34.43
N LYS A 429 23.59 24.83 33.34
CA LYS A 429 23.13 26.01 32.61
C LYS A 429 22.43 26.95 33.59
N ILE A 430 23.11 28.04 33.96
CA ILE A 430 22.53 29.14 34.73
C ILE A 430 21.28 29.61 33.97
N LYS A 431 20.08 29.37 34.51
CA LYS A 431 18.81 29.73 33.86
C LYS A 431 18.75 31.26 33.75
N SER A 432 18.82 31.77 32.52
CA SER A 432 18.58 33.18 32.22
C SER A 432 17.15 33.55 32.58
N VAL A 433 16.96 34.72 33.18
CA VAL A 433 15.64 35.27 33.51
C VAL A 433 15.20 36.20 32.39
N LYS A 434 13.99 35.96 31.86
CA LYS A 434 13.36 36.82 30.86
C LYS A 434 12.63 37.97 31.55
N GLY A 435 12.84 39.19 31.06
CA GLY A 435 12.19 40.39 31.58
C GLY A 435 11.93 41.44 30.51
N VAL A 436 11.14 42.43 30.84
CA VAL A 436 10.87 43.61 30.01
C VAL A 436 11.21 44.88 30.79
N TYR A 437 11.54 45.95 30.08
CA TYR A 437 11.75 47.26 30.71
C TYR A 437 10.46 48.08 30.68
N LEU A 438 9.98 48.47 31.85
CA LEU A 438 8.90 49.42 32.01
C LEU A 438 9.46 50.85 32.01
N LEU A 439 8.81 51.78 31.33
CA LEU A 439 9.14 53.20 31.42
C LEU A 439 8.34 53.85 32.56
N GLU A 440 9.02 54.28 33.61
CA GLU A 440 8.44 55.06 34.72
C GLU A 440 9.02 56.48 34.68
N GLY A 441 8.30 57.40 34.03
CA GLY A 441 8.76 58.77 33.80
C GLY A 441 9.88 58.83 32.76
N ASN A 442 11.12 59.12 33.18
CA ASN A 442 12.30 59.16 32.30
C ASN A 442 13.31 58.04 32.60
N LYS A 443 12.94 57.06 33.45
CA LYS A 443 13.82 55.95 33.88
C LYS A 443 13.21 54.61 33.49
N VAL A 444 14.07 53.64 33.18
CA VAL A 444 13.65 52.26 32.90
C VAL A 444 13.75 51.38 34.14
N ARG A 445 12.74 50.54 34.35
CA ARG A 445 12.71 49.52 35.40
C ARG A 445 12.62 48.13 34.81
N PHE A 446 13.52 47.23 35.19
CA PHE A 446 13.45 45.84 34.73
C PHE A 446 12.41 45.06 35.53
N ILE A 447 11.46 44.45 34.83
CA ILE A 447 10.43 43.61 35.42
C ILE A 447 10.61 42.20 34.85
N GLU A 448 10.75 41.23 35.72
CA GLU A 448 10.77 39.81 35.34
C GLU A 448 9.38 39.40 34.86
N VAL A 449 9.33 38.68 33.74
CA VAL A 449 8.07 38.25 33.12
C VAL A 449 8.08 36.78 32.83
N THR A 450 6.92 36.15 32.98
CA THR A 450 6.70 34.76 32.55
C THR A 450 6.03 34.75 31.19
N THR A 451 6.75 34.24 30.19
CA THR A 451 6.28 34.20 28.80
C THR A 451 5.41 32.97 28.53
N GLY A 452 4.36 33.16 27.73
CA GLY A 452 3.46 32.10 27.26
C GLY A 452 3.72 31.71 25.81
N ILE A 453 2.67 31.62 25.00
CA ILE A 453 2.82 31.30 23.56
C ILE A 453 3.53 32.44 22.82
N THR A 454 4.31 32.07 21.80
CA THR A 454 4.99 33.02 20.91
C THR A 454 4.25 33.04 19.58
N GLY A 455 3.79 34.22 19.15
CA GLY A 455 3.29 34.47 17.80
C GLY A 455 4.40 34.98 16.87
N GLU A 456 4.00 35.43 15.67
CA GLU A 456 4.95 35.85 14.63
C GLU A 456 5.79 37.07 15.01
N ALA A 457 5.18 38.09 15.62
CA ALA A 457 5.86 39.33 16.03
C ALA A 457 5.80 39.58 17.55
N ASP A 458 4.92 38.87 18.27
CA ASP A 458 4.62 39.13 19.68
C ASP A 458 4.69 37.85 20.52
N ILE A 459 4.94 38.01 21.81
CA ILE A 459 4.86 36.96 22.81
C ILE A 459 3.73 37.25 23.80
N GLU A 460 3.06 36.22 24.28
CA GLU A 460 2.17 36.33 25.43
C GLU A 460 2.99 36.54 26.71
N ILE A 461 2.53 37.45 27.57
CA ILE A 461 3.01 37.54 28.95
C ILE A 461 1.89 37.13 29.90
N THR A 462 2.17 36.10 30.71
CA THR A 462 1.23 35.53 31.69
C THR A 462 1.32 36.20 33.06
N SER A 463 2.49 36.72 33.42
CA SER A 463 2.73 37.38 34.71
C SER A 463 3.84 38.43 34.59
N GLY A 464 3.74 39.50 35.39
CA GLY A 464 4.74 40.57 35.53
C GLY A 464 4.29 41.94 35.04
N VAL A 465 3.44 42.02 34.00
CA VAL A 465 2.96 43.29 33.44
C VAL A 465 1.44 43.34 33.32
N LYS A 466 0.88 44.56 33.36
CA LYS A 466 -0.56 44.82 33.22
C LYS A 466 -0.86 45.53 31.88
N PRO A 467 -2.06 45.33 31.32
CA PRO A 467 -2.53 46.13 30.18
C PRO A 467 -2.40 47.64 30.46
N GLY A 468 -1.99 48.40 29.45
CA GLY A 468 -1.84 49.86 29.52
C GLY A 468 -0.46 50.37 29.99
N MET A 469 0.43 49.49 30.44
CA MET A 469 1.81 49.82 30.79
C MET A 469 2.66 50.16 29.55
N GLU A 470 3.54 51.16 29.65
CA GLU A 470 4.47 51.51 28.58
C GLU A 470 5.78 50.74 28.71
N ILE A 471 6.03 49.84 27.77
CA ILE A 471 7.26 49.04 27.72
C ILE A 471 8.24 49.58 26.69
N VAL A 472 9.52 49.40 26.96
CA VAL A 472 10.61 49.81 26.07
C VAL A 472 10.81 48.76 24.98
N ARG A 473 10.80 49.21 23.72
CA ARG A 473 11.06 48.43 22.51
C ARG A 473 12.32 48.95 21.82
N GLY A 474 13.18 48.04 21.39
CA GLY A 474 14.36 48.39 20.60
C GLY A 474 15.25 47.19 20.27
N PRO A 475 16.34 47.39 19.53
CA PRO A 475 17.27 46.30 19.19
C PRO A 475 17.81 45.65 20.47
N SER A 476 17.90 44.31 20.49
CA SER A 476 18.39 43.55 21.65
C SER A 476 19.75 44.06 22.18
N ARG A 477 20.62 44.56 21.29
CA ARG A 477 21.90 45.17 21.64
C ARG A 477 21.75 46.39 22.57
N VAL A 478 20.76 47.25 22.31
CA VAL A 478 20.48 48.45 23.11
C VAL A 478 19.82 48.07 24.43
N LEU A 479 18.86 47.14 24.40
CA LEU A 479 18.16 46.72 25.61
C LEU A 479 19.08 45.99 26.62
N LYS A 480 20.13 45.34 26.15
CA LYS A 480 21.15 44.69 27.00
C LYS A 480 22.06 45.68 27.73
N THR A 481 22.27 46.90 27.21
CA THR A 481 23.11 47.91 27.88
C THR A 481 22.35 48.72 28.92
N LEU A 482 21.01 48.69 28.89
CA LEU A 482 20.16 49.33 29.88
C LEU A 482 20.35 48.69 31.26
N LYS A 483 20.40 49.53 32.29
CA LYS A 483 20.42 49.14 33.70
C LYS A 483 19.17 49.67 34.39
N ASP A 484 18.80 49.01 35.48
CA ASP A 484 17.67 49.46 36.30
C ASP A 484 17.90 50.91 36.78
N GLY A 485 16.90 51.78 36.60
CA GLY A 485 16.96 53.20 36.96
C GLY A 485 17.72 54.11 35.98
N MET A 486 18.21 53.59 34.84
CA MET A 486 18.93 54.39 33.84
C MET A 486 18.00 55.38 33.15
N PRO A 487 18.39 56.67 33.01
CA PRO A 487 17.60 57.63 32.25
C PRO A 487 17.68 57.31 30.75
N VAL A 488 16.53 57.28 30.09
CA VAL A 488 16.43 57.03 28.65
C VAL A 488 15.66 58.16 27.99
N LYS A 489 16.05 58.51 26.77
CA LYS A 489 15.37 59.57 26.02
C LYS A 489 14.35 58.93 25.08
N ARG A 490 13.09 59.37 25.17
CA ARG A 490 12.01 58.86 24.31
C ARG A 490 12.28 59.31 22.88
N GLN A 491 12.53 58.34 22.00
CA GLN A 491 12.61 58.62 20.57
C GLN A 491 11.18 58.66 20.01
N ILE A 492 10.66 59.86 19.78
CA ILE A 492 9.36 60.02 19.13
C ILE A 492 9.59 59.80 17.62
N ARG A 493 9.44 58.56 17.15
CA ARG A 493 9.29 58.32 15.72
C ARG A 493 7.99 58.98 15.25
N LYS A 494 8.08 59.94 14.31
CA LYS A 494 6.92 60.37 13.51
C LYS A 494 6.33 59.12 12.86
N ALA A 495 5.08 58.79 13.18
CA ALA A 495 4.33 57.73 12.52
C ALA A 495 4.15 58.12 11.04
N GLY A 496 4.78 57.40 10.12
CA GLY A 496 4.66 57.65 8.68
C GLY A 496 5.96 57.52 7.90
N ALA A 497 6.61 56.35 7.95
CA ALA A 497 7.61 55.94 6.97
C ALA A 497 7.77 54.42 7.08
N ASN A 498 6.83 53.70 6.45
CA ASN A 498 6.96 52.33 5.92
C ASN A 498 5.61 51.95 5.32
N ALA A 499 5.25 52.68 4.26
CA ALA A 499 4.28 52.24 3.27
C ALA A 499 4.97 52.36 1.91
N ASN A 500 6.04 51.59 1.74
CA ASN A 500 6.56 51.18 0.44
C ASN A 500 7.57 50.06 0.66
N GLU A 501 7.57 49.12 -0.27
CA GLU A 501 8.33 47.85 -0.28
C GLU A 501 7.68 46.68 0.47
N ALA A 502 6.58 46.18 -0.10
CA ALA A 502 6.54 44.81 -0.61
C ALA A 502 5.42 44.74 -1.65
N SER A 503 5.81 44.94 -2.91
CA SER A 503 5.05 44.48 -4.08
C SER A 503 5.45 43.05 -4.39
#